data_AF-A0A2D8STQ5-F1
#
_entry.id   AF-A0A2D8STQ5-F1
#
_cell.length_a   1.000
_cell.length_b   1.000
_cell.length_c   1.000
_cell.angle_alpha   90.00
_cell.angle_beta   90.00
_cell.angle_gamma   90.00
#
_symmetry.space_group_name_H-M   'P 1'
#
loop_
_entity.id
_entity.type
_entity.pdbx_description
1 polymer ?
#
loop_
_entity_poly.entity_id
_entity_poly.type
_entity_poly.pdbx_seq_one_letter_code
_entity_poly.pdbx_strand_id
1 'polypeptide(L)'
;MKRAFRLLAILLAAIVGNHSTYAADNVTPLDIAFKRQAGGRFTFDESSAIPLSGFTPNQVVNLKTEYPQIPITSESCHYTIDGSLLRVTSGKTAESALWMGGFNPFATFDVSFA
;
A
#
# COMPACT_ATOMS: atom_id res chain seq x y z
N MET A 1 41.25 36.50 0.75
CA MET A 1 40.33 35.61 1.49
C MET A 1 38.92 36.19 1.71
N LYS A 2 38.77 37.43 2.21
CA LYS A 2 37.45 38.02 2.53
C LYS A 2 36.49 38.19 1.33
N ARG A 3 37.02 38.44 0.12
CA ARG A 3 36.20 38.58 -1.11
C ARG A 3 35.66 37.25 -1.62
N ALA A 4 36.47 36.19 -1.59
CA ALA A 4 36.04 34.84 -1.99
C ALA A 4 34.96 34.30 -1.05
N PHE A 5 35.08 34.55 0.26
CA PHE A 5 34.07 34.16 1.24
C PHE A 5 32.72 34.88 1.03
N ARG A 6 32.74 36.17 0.65
CA ARG A 6 31.53 36.92 0.30
C ARG A 6 30.86 36.38 -0.96
N LEU A 7 31.64 36.06 -1.99
CA LEU A 7 31.12 35.47 -3.23
C LEU A 7 30.50 34.09 -2.98
N LEU A 8 31.15 33.26 -2.16
CA LEU A 8 30.63 31.96 -1.76
C LEU A 8 29.33 32.07 -0.96
N ALA A 9 29.23 33.05 -0.05
CA ALA A 9 28.02 33.29 0.73
C ALA A 9 26.84 33.77 -0.13
N ILE A 10 27.09 34.63 -1.13
CA ILE A 10 26.08 35.07 -2.10
C ILE A 10 25.62 33.89 -2.97
N LEU A 11 26.55 33.05 -3.41
CA LEU A 11 26.23 31.85 -4.18
C LEU A 11 25.39 30.86 -3.38
N LEU A 12 25.73 30.62 -2.10
CA LEU A 12 24.94 29.75 -1.21
C LEU A 12 23.53 30.31 -0.97
N ALA A 13 23.41 31.62 -0.74
CA ALA A 13 22.11 32.27 -0.55
C ALA A 13 21.23 32.19 -1.82
N ALA A 14 21.83 32.28 -3.01
CA ALA A 14 21.13 32.08 -4.27
C ALA A 14 20.67 30.63 -4.47
N ILE A 15 21.47 29.63 -4.07
CA ILE A 15 21.08 28.22 -4.20
C ILE A 15 19.93 27.88 -3.23
N VAL A 16 19.98 28.37 -1.98
CA VAL A 16 18.93 28.10 -0.97
C VAL A 16 17.62 28.82 -1.31
N GLY A 17 17.69 30.04 -1.88
CA GLY A 17 16.50 30.84 -2.22
C GLY A 17 15.64 30.27 -3.37
N ASN A 18 16.16 29.34 -4.17
CA ASN A 18 15.46 28.79 -5.34
C ASN A 18 14.68 27.49 -5.05
N HIS A 19 14.74 26.93 -3.83
CA HIS A 19 14.05 25.66 -3.51
C HIS A 19 12.62 25.83 -2.95
N SER A 20 12.09 27.04 -2.88
CA SER A 20 10.78 27.32 -2.27
C SER A 20 9.68 27.59 -3.29
N THR A 21 9.57 26.79 -4.34
CA THR A 21 8.33 26.71 -5.14
C THR A 21 8.09 25.29 -5.66
N TYR A 22 7.99 24.32 -4.74
CA TYR A 22 7.01 23.26 -4.98
C TYR A 22 5.64 23.89 -4.75
N ALA A 23 5.09 24.51 -5.80
CA ALA A 23 3.66 24.74 -5.84
C ALA A 23 3.03 23.35 -5.77
N ALA A 24 2.52 22.98 -4.58
CA ALA A 24 1.53 21.92 -4.52
C ALA A 24 0.43 22.36 -5.48
N ASP A 25 0.22 21.61 -6.57
CA ASP A 25 -0.92 21.85 -7.43
C ASP A 25 -2.14 22.01 -6.53
N ASN A 26 -2.85 23.14 -6.65
CA ASN A 26 -4.05 23.45 -5.88
C ASN A 26 -5.19 22.53 -6.35
N VAL A 27 -5.02 21.21 -6.20
CA VAL A 27 -6.05 20.21 -6.40
C VAL A 27 -6.92 20.26 -5.15
N THR A 28 -8.02 20.97 -5.27
CA THR A 28 -9.07 21.01 -4.27
C THR A 28 -9.96 19.77 -4.43
N PRO A 29 -10.68 19.34 -3.39
CA PRO A 29 -11.70 18.29 -3.53
C PRO A 29 -12.77 18.59 -4.59
N LEU A 30 -12.92 19.86 -4.99
CA LEU A 30 -13.85 20.28 -6.05
C LEU A 30 -13.34 19.96 -7.47
N ASP A 31 -12.04 19.67 -7.62
CA ASP A 31 -11.42 19.32 -8.90
C ASP A 31 -11.60 17.83 -9.26
N ILE A 32 -12.28 17.05 -8.42
CA ILE A 32 -12.59 15.63 -8.66
C ILE A 32 -13.68 15.52 -9.75
N ALA A 33 -13.27 15.18 -10.96
CA ALA A 33 -14.20 14.89 -12.06
C ALA A 33 -14.74 13.46 -11.97
N PHE A 34 -16.03 13.30 -11.65
CA PHE A 34 -16.70 12.00 -11.70
C PHE A 34 -16.97 11.59 -13.16
N LYS A 35 -16.27 10.57 -13.65
CA LYS A 35 -16.61 9.93 -14.92
C LYS A 35 -17.60 8.79 -14.65
N ARG A 36 -18.75 8.80 -15.33
CA ARG A 36 -19.66 7.65 -15.33
C ARG A 36 -19.00 6.52 -16.10
N GLN A 37 -18.46 5.52 -15.40
CA GLN A 37 -18.04 4.28 -16.06
C GLN A 37 -19.29 3.48 -16.43
N ALA A 38 -19.42 3.13 -17.72
CA ALA A 38 -20.43 2.17 -18.14
C ALA A 38 -20.07 0.81 -17.54
N GLY A 39 -20.95 0.27 -16.68
CA GLY A 39 -20.78 -1.07 -16.13
C GLY A 39 -20.88 -2.09 -17.26
N GLY A 40 -19.78 -2.79 -17.54
CA GLY A 40 -19.80 -3.94 -18.44
C GLY A 40 -20.74 -5.02 -17.89
N ARG A 41 -21.53 -5.62 -18.77
CA ARG A 41 -22.26 -6.85 -18.45
C ARG A 41 -21.26 -7.99 -18.46
N PHE A 42 -20.92 -8.53 -17.30
CA PHE A 42 -20.13 -9.75 -17.20
C PHE A 42 -21.05 -10.96 -17.40
N THR A 43 -20.78 -11.78 -18.40
CA THR A 43 -21.37 -13.11 -18.51
C THR A 43 -20.52 -14.03 -17.65
N PHE A 44 -21.08 -14.49 -16.53
CA PHE A 44 -20.39 -15.37 -15.59
C PHE A 44 -20.36 -16.80 -16.15
N ASP A 45 -19.38 -17.07 -16.99
CA ASP A 45 -18.89 -18.43 -17.28
C ASP A 45 -17.91 -18.86 -16.16
N GLU A 46 -17.67 -20.16 -15.96
CA GLU A 46 -16.69 -20.65 -14.96
C GLU A 46 -15.31 -20.03 -15.18
N SER A 47 -14.90 -19.86 -16.44
CA SER A 47 -13.64 -19.20 -16.80
C SER A 47 -13.62 -17.69 -16.52
N SER A 48 -14.79 -17.10 -16.28
CA SER A 48 -15.01 -15.67 -16.03
C SER A 48 -15.44 -15.38 -14.59
N ALA A 49 -15.37 -16.38 -13.71
CA ALA A 49 -15.74 -16.25 -12.31
C ALA A 49 -14.82 -15.21 -11.63
N ILE A 50 -15.42 -14.14 -11.10
CA ILE A 50 -14.68 -13.15 -10.33
C ILE A 50 -14.41 -13.75 -8.94
N PRO A 51 -13.15 -13.94 -8.53
CA PRO A 51 -12.85 -14.47 -7.21
C PRO A 51 -13.46 -13.56 -6.14
N LEU A 52 -14.22 -14.17 -5.21
CA LEU A 52 -14.91 -13.44 -4.14
C LEU A 52 -13.94 -13.00 -3.03
N SER A 53 -12.85 -13.74 -2.88
CA SER A 53 -11.73 -13.44 -2.01
C SER A 53 -10.47 -14.08 -2.59
N GLY A 54 -9.32 -13.51 -2.25
CA GLY A 54 -8.03 -13.99 -2.70
C GLY A 54 -6.91 -13.17 -2.08
N PHE A 55 -5.73 -13.76 -2.02
CA PHE A 55 -4.52 -13.09 -1.55
C PHE A 55 -3.48 -13.20 -2.66
N THR A 56 -3.01 -12.05 -3.12
CA THR A 56 -2.05 -11.95 -4.24
C THR A 56 -0.77 -11.32 -3.70
N PRO A 57 0.21 -12.11 -3.21
CA PRO A 57 1.32 -11.59 -2.41
C PRO A 57 2.14 -10.50 -3.12
N ASN A 58 2.36 -10.65 -4.43
CA ASN A 58 3.12 -9.68 -5.23
C ASN A 58 2.40 -8.34 -5.45
N GLN A 59 1.14 -8.21 -5.03
CA GLN A 59 0.37 -6.95 -5.07
C GLN A 59 0.32 -6.24 -3.72
N VAL A 60 0.84 -6.86 -2.66
CA VAL A 60 0.87 -6.27 -1.33
C VAL A 60 1.99 -5.22 -1.28
N VAL A 61 1.65 -4.00 -0.89
CA VAL A 61 2.59 -2.88 -0.82
C VAL A 61 3.25 -2.83 0.56
N ASN A 62 2.48 -3.04 1.61
CA ASN A 62 2.97 -3.09 2.98
C ASN A 62 2.22 -4.17 3.78
N LEU A 63 2.84 -5.34 3.86
CA LEU A 63 2.26 -6.53 4.50
C LEU A 63 1.82 -6.28 5.95
N LYS A 64 2.58 -5.52 6.74
CA LYS A 64 2.25 -5.28 8.15
C LYS A 64 1.03 -4.38 8.33
N THR A 65 0.81 -3.45 7.40
CA THR A 65 -0.30 -2.51 7.45
C THR A 65 -1.57 -3.11 6.86
N GLU A 66 -1.45 -3.83 5.74
CA GLU A 66 -2.59 -4.43 5.05
C GLU A 66 -3.05 -5.74 5.70
N TYR A 67 -2.11 -6.50 6.27
CA TYR A 67 -2.34 -7.82 6.85
C TYR A 67 -1.71 -7.90 8.25
N PRO A 68 -2.37 -7.36 9.29
CA PRO A 68 -1.84 -7.33 10.64
C PRO A 68 -1.51 -8.73 11.17
N GLN A 69 -0.32 -8.87 11.76
CA GLN A 69 0.12 -10.10 12.42
C GLN A 69 -0.40 -10.14 13.86
N ILE A 70 -0.97 -11.28 14.24
CA ILE A 70 -1.45 -11.56 15.59
C ILE A 70 -0.53 -12.63 16.19
N PRO A 71 0.31 -12.30 17.18
CA PRO A 71 1.15 -13.28 17.86
C PRO A 71 0.27 -14.23 18.68
N ILE A 72 0.51 -15.54 18.58
CA ILE A 72 -0.15 -16.57 19.40
C ILE A 72 0.82 -17.05 20.48
N THR A 73 2.08 -17.28 20.12
CA THR A 73 3.16 -17.55 21.07
C THR A 73 4.01 -16.32 21.35
N SER A 74 4.84 -16.39 22.40
CA SER A 74 5.86 -15.38 22.70
C SER A 74 7.00 -15.33 21.67
N GLU A 75 7.30 -16.45 21.02
CA GLU A 75 8.30 -16.51 19.95
C GLU A 75 7.76 -15.85 18.67
N SER A 76 8.62 -15.11 17.97
CA SER A 76 8.21 -14.29 16.82
C SER A 76 8.23 -15.09 15.51
N CYS A 77 7.17 -14.94 14.72
CA CYS A 77 7.16 -15.29 13.30
C CYS A 77 7.47 -14.05 12.46
N HIS A 78 8.25 -14.23 11.41
CA HIS A 78 8.57 -13.19 10.43
C HIS A 78 7.91 -13.52 9.10
N TYR A 79 7.01 -12.65 8.67
CA TYR A 79 6.33 -12.72 7.38
C TYR A 79 7.03 -11.83 6.37
N THR A 80 7.32 -12.38 5.19
CA THR A 80 7.94 -11.68 4.07
C THR A 80 7.28 -12.09 2.76
N ILE A 81 7.35 -11.23 1.75
CA ILE A 81 6.93 -11.56 0.40
C ILE A 81 8.16 -11.67 -0.47
N ASP A 82 8.27 -12.81 -1.15
CA ASP A 82 9.33 -13.10 -2.12
C ASP A 82 8.67 -13.43 -3.47
N GLY A 83 8.66 -12.45 -4.37
CA GLY A 83 7.88 -12.52 -5.60
C GLY A 83 6.38 -12.72 -5.31
N SER A 84 5.82 -13.83 -5.77
CA SER A 84 4.42 -14.21 -5.56
C SER A 84 4.21 -15.13 -4.35
N LEU A 85 5.20 -15.30 -3.48
CA LEU A 85 5.14 -16.20 -2.33
C LEU A 85 5.13 -15.44 -1.02
N LEU A 86 4.21 -15.80 -0.13
CA LEU A 86 4.26 -15.43 1.28
C LEU A 86 5.16 -16.43 2.01
N ARG A 87 6.27 -15.95 2.55
CA ARG A 87 7.21 -16.76 3.33
C ARG A 87 7.07 -16.41 4.80
N VAL A 88 6.98 -17.45 5.63
CA VAL A 88 6.93 -17.35 7.10
C VAL A 88 8.14 -18.08 7.66
N THR A 89 8.90 -17.41 8.53
CA THR A 89 10.08 -17.99 9.18
C THR A 89 10.10 -17.68 10.66
N SER A 90 10.69 -18.57 11.46
CA SER A 90 11.01 -18.31 12.86
C SER A 90 12.31 -19.00 13.24
N GLY A 91 13.00 -18.48 14.26
CA GLY A 91 14.22 -19.09 14.81
C GLY A 91 13.94 -20.27 15.75
N LYS A 92 12.70 -20.40 16.25
CA LYS A 92 12.24 -21.50 17.11
C LYS A 92 10.83 -21.92 16.68
N THR A 93 10.29 -22.96 17.31
CA THR A 93 8.87 -23.29 17.19
C THR A 93 8.04 -22.10 17.68
N ALA A 94 7.25 -21.52 16.78
CA ALA A 94 6.44 -20.34 17.02
C ALA A 94 5.11 -20.47 16.29
N GLU A 95 4.10 -19.78 16.79
CA GLU A 95 2.77 -19.72 16.22
C GLU A 95 2.28 -18.26 16.16
N SER A 96 1.67 -17.90 15.03
CA SER A 96 1.01 -16.62 14.85
C SER A 96 -0.06 -16.72 13.77
N ALA A 97 -1.05 -15.85 13.85
CA ALA A 97 -2.02 -15.65 12.79
C ALA A 97 -1.67 -14.39 11.98
N LEU A 98 -2.04 -14.40 10.70
CA LEU A 98 -2.00 -13.21 9.84
C LEU A 98 -3.45 -12.87 9.48
N TRP A 99 -3.90 -11.68 9.81
CA TRP A 99 -5.25 -11.27 9.47
C TRP A 99 -5.34 -11.00 7.97
N MET A 100 -6.08 -11.84 7.26
CA MET A 100 -6.28 -11.74 5.81
C MET A 100 -7.69 -11.26 5.49
N GLY A 101 -7.80 -9.99 5.12
CA GLY A 101 -9.02 -9.39 4.59
C GLY A 101 -8.93 -9.29 3.08
N GLY A 102 -9.85 -9.96 2.38
CA GLY A 102 -10.01 -9.85 0.94
C GLY A 102 -11.49 -9.89 0.61
N PHE A 103 -12.13 -8.73 0.61
CA PHE A 103 -13.55 -8.61 0.24
C PHE A 103 -13.63 -8.09 -1.19
N ASN A 104 -14.19 -8.89 -2.08
CA ASN A 104 -14.61 -8.40 -3.38
C ASN A 104 -15.73 -7.36 -3.18
N PRO A 105 -15.53 -6.07 -3.54
CA PRO A 105 -16.51 -5.01 -3.30
C PRO A 105 -17.77 -5.15 -4.18
N PHE A 106 -17.76 -6.06 -5.16
CA PHE A 106 -18.87 -6.37 -6.04
C PHE A 106 -19.66 -7.61 -5.59
N ALA A 107 -19.24 -8.26 -4.50
CA ALA A 107 -19.91 -9.43 -3.95
C ALA A 107 -20.85 -9.03 -2.79
N THR A 108 -21.99 -9.73 -2.69
CA THR A 108 -22.85 -9.69 -1.52
C THR A 108 -22.47 -10.84 -0.60
N PHE A 109 -22.18 -10.52 0.67
CA PHE A 109 -21.81 -11.49 1.68
C PHE A 109 -22.96 -11.60 2.70
N ASP A 110 -23.36 -12.83 3.00
CA ASP A 110 -24.21 -13.12 4.16
C ASP A 110 -23.29 -13.56 5.30
N VAL A 111 -23.36 -12.87 6.44
CA VAL A 111 -22.47 -13.12 7.58
C VAL A 111 -23.32 -13.61 8.75
N SER A 112 -23.14 -14.87 9.09
CA SER A 112 -23.68 -15.48 10.31
C SER A 112 -22.55 -15.63 11.33
N PHE A 113 -22.83 -15.25 12.58
CA PHE A 113 -21.97 -15.56 13.72
C PHE A 113 -22.57 -16.76 14.47
N ALA A 114 -21.68 -17.62 14.97
CA ALA A 114 -22.03 -18.74 15.85
C ALA A 114 -22.31 -18.27 17.28
#